data_AF-A0A0F9WDF8-F1
#
_entry.id   AF-A0A0F9WDF8-F1
#
_cell.length_a   1.000
_cell.length_b   1.000
_cell.length_c   1.000
_cell.angle_alpha   90.00
_cell.angle_beta   90.00
_cell.angle_gamma   90.00
#
_symmetry.space_group_name_H-M   'P 1'
#
loop_
_entity.id
_entity.type
_entity.pdbx_description
1 polymer ?
#
loop_
_entity_poly.entity_id
_entity_poly.type
_entity_poly.pdbx_seq_one_letter_code
_entity_poly.pdbx_strand_id
1 'polypeptide(L)'
;MSGSERFHTILRELGEMHDKKQQDYGTDSDPFANVRGSLDWGIQPWIGGLLRATDKMHRLQKFARVGKLANEAVEDSFRDLAVYAIISLILYEETRWELITIAKEKTTDE
;
A
#
# COMPACT_ATOMS: atom_id res chain seq x y z
N MET A 1 5.75 6.03 28.66
CA MET A 1 6.81 5.23 28.01
C MET A 1 6.91 5.72 26.57
N SER A 2 8.10 6.11 26.10
CA SER A 2 8.30 6.37 24.66
C SER A 2 8.45 5.04 23.92
N GLY A 3 8.00 4.99 22.67
CA GLY A 3 8.11 3.81 21.81
C GLY A 3 9.56 3.44 21.46
N SER A 4 9.74 2.31 20.77
CA SER A 4 11.07 1.84 20.32
C SER A 4 11.69 2.82 19.31
N GLU A 5 12.91 3.27 19.55
CA GLU A 5 13.67 4.11 18.62
C GLU A 5 13.85 3.42 17.26
N ARG A 6 14.09 2.10 17.27
CA ARG A 6 14.21 1.32 16.02
C ARG A 6 12.91 1.31 15.24
N PHE A 7 11.77 1.21 15.93
CA PHE A 7 10.46 1.27 15.28
C PHE A 7 10.25 2.60 14.57
N HIS A 8 10.51 3.73 15.24
CA HIS A 8 10.42 5.05 14.62
C HIS A 8 11.42 5.26 13.48
N THR A 9 12.60 4.65 13.57
CA THR A 9 13.57 4.65 12.47
C THR A 9 13.03 3.90 11.26
N ILE A 10 12.43 2.73 11.45
CA ILE A 10 11.79 1.97 10.37
C ILE A 10 10.66 2.78 9.73
N LEU A 11 9.83 3.48 10.51
CA LEU A 11 8.79 4.35 9.93
C LEU A 11 9.37 5.41 8.99
N ARG A 12 10.51 6.01 9.31
CA ARG A 12 11.20 6.94 8.42
C ARG A 12 11.73 6.25 7.16
N GLU A 13 12.39 5.09 7.32
CA GLU A 13 12.88 4.27 6.20
C GLU A 13 11.75 3.89 5.24
N LEU A 14 10.55 3.58 5.76
CA LEU A 14 9.37 3.26 4.93
C LEU A 14 8.90 4.45 4.09
N GLY A 15 8.91 5.66 4.66
CA GLY A 15 8.59 6.89 3.93
C GLY A 15 9.58 7.16 2.80
N GLU A 16 10.88 7.13 3.10
CA GLU A 16 11.94 7.31 2.09
C GLU A 16 11.87 6.25 0.98
N MET A 17 11.58 5.00 1.34
CA MET A 17 11.37 3.93 0.38
C MET A 17 10.16 4.18 -0.52
N HIS A 18 9.05 4.67 0.05
CA HIS A 18 7.87 5.03 -0.72
C HIS A 18 8.21 6.12 -1.73
N ASP A 19 8.82 7.23 -1.29
CA ASP A 19 9.21 8.35 -2.15
C ASP A 19 10.11 7.91 -3.30
N LYS A 20 11.10 7.06 -3.02
CA LYS A 20 11.99 6.52 -4.05
C LYS A 20 11.23 5.68 -5.08
N LYS A 21 10.33 4.79 -4.63
CA LYS A 21 9.53 3.95 -5.54
C LYS A 21 8.56 4.79 -6.38
N GLN A 22 8.13 5.95 -5.89
CA GLN A 22 7.27 6.83 -6.68
C GLN A 22 7.95 7.44 -7.88
N GLN A 23 9.27 7.60 -7.84
CA GLN A 23 10.03 8.06 -9.01
C GLN A 23 10.02 7.03 -10.15
N ASP A 24 9.87 5.74 -9.81
CA ASP A 24 9.88 4.64 -10.79
C ASP A 24 8.48 4.27 -11.28
N TYR A 25 7.45 4.39 -10.43
CA TYR A 25 6.10 3.84 -10.68
C TYR A 25 4.95 4.84 -10.56
N GLY A 26 5.20 6.03 -9.98
CA GLY A 26 4.23 7.11 -9.90
C GLY A 26 4.19 7.92 -11.20
N THR A 27 3.19 8.78 -11.31
CA THR A 27 3.21 9.89 -12.27
C THR A 27 3.42 11.20 -11.52
N ASP A 28 3.86 12.25 -12.20
CA ASP A 28 4.05 13.58 -11.60
C ASP A 28 2.79 14.08 -10.86
N SER A 29 1.61 13.59 -11.25
CA SER A 29 0.30 13.96 -10.69
C SER A 29 -0.32 12.95 -9.72
N ASP A 30 0.13 11.70 -9.72
CA ASP A 30 -0.46 10.62 -8.90
C ASP A 30 0.60 9.61 -8.41
N PRO A 31 0.99 9.65 -7.12
CA PRO A 31 1.93 8.72 -6.50
C PRO A 31 1.33 7.33 -6.26
N PHE A 32 0.13 7.04 -6.76
CA PHE A 32 -0.48 5.73 -6.61
C PHE A 32 -1.03 5.22 -7.95
N ALA A 33 -0.63 5.83 -9.07
CA ALA A 33 -1.10 5.48 -10.41
C ALA A 33 -0.97 3.98 -10.70
N ASN A 34 0.14 3.37 -10.30
CA ASN A 34 0.40 1.94 -10.44
C ASN A 34 -0.58 1.03 -9.67
N VAL A 35 -1.15 1.52 -8.56
CA VAL A 35 -2.18 0.82 -7.78
C VAL A 35 -3.58 1.16 -8.30
N ARG A 36 -3.84 2.42 -8.71
CA ARG A 36 -5.11 2.83 -9.33
C ARG A 36 -5.38 2.14 -10.64
N GLY A 37 -4.35 1.76 -11.40
CA GLY A 37 -4.50 0.97 -12.62
C GLY A 37 -5.22 -0.37 -12.43
N SER A 38 -5.41 -0.85 -11.19
CA SER A 38 -6.30 -1.98 -10.91
C SER A 38 -7.78 -1.71 -11.26
N LEU A 39 -8.20 -0.44 -11.33
CA LEU A 39 -9.54 -0.04 -11.80
C LEU A 39 -9.80 -0.41 -13.25
N ASP A 40 -8.76 -0.43 -14.10
CA ASP A 40 -8.88 -0.86 -15.50
C ASP A 40 -9.35 -2.32 -15.61
N TRP A 41 -9.19 -3.09 -14.51
CA TRP A 41 -9.61 -4.48 -14.37
C TRP A 41 -10.88 -4.64 -13.50
N GLY A 42 -11.54 -3.54 -13.15
CA GLY A 42 -12.71 -3.54 -12.27
C GLY A 42 -12.40 -3.83 -10.79
N ILE A 43 -11.14 -3.71 -10.39
CA ILE A 43 -10.70 -3.94 -9.00
C ILE A 43 -10.53 -2.57 -8.33
N GLN A 44 -11.12 -2.40 -7.15
CA GLN A 44 -10.96 -1.16 -6.38
C GLN A 44 -9.48 -0.97 -5.99
N PRO A 45 -8.90 0.25 -6.07
CA PRO A 45 -7.47 0.46 -5.88
C PRO A 45 -6.92 -0.05 -4.54
N TRP A 46 -7.66 0.14 -3.44
CA TRP A 46 -7.25 -0.37 -2.13
C TRP A 46 -7.21 -1.90 -2.09
N ILE A 47 -8.10 -2.58 -2.83
CA ILE A 47 -8.06 -4.05 -3.01
C ILE A 47 -6.84 -4.44 -3.86
N GLY A 48 -6.55 -3.67 -4.92
CA GLY A 48 -5.35 -3.85 -5.72
C GLY A 48 -4.07 -3.74 -4.87
N GLY A 49 -4.01 -2.77 -3.96
CA GLY A 49 -2.93 -2.63 -2.99
C GLY A 49 -2.79 -3.86 -2.07
N LEU A 50 -3.90 -4.35 -1.53
CA LEU A 50 -3.91 -5.57 -0.70
C LEU A 50 -3.50 -6.83 -1.49
N LEU A 51 -3.88 -6.94 -2.75
CA LEU A 51 -3.45 -8.04 -3.62
C LEU A 51 -1.92 -8.07 -3.76
N ARG A 52 -1.29 -6.90 -3.97
CA ARG A 52 0.18 -6.80 -4.02
C ARG A 52 0.82 -7.05 -2.65
N ALA A 53 0.16 -6.68 -1.56
CA ALA A 53 0.57 -7.04 -0.21
C ALA A 53 0.56 -8.57 0.00
N THR A 54 -0.42 -9.28 -0.56
CA THR A 54 -0.52 -10.74 -0.52
C THR A 54 0.69 -11.42 -1.18
N ASP A 55 1.21 -10.89 -2.29
CA ASP A 55 2.43 -11.43 -2.93
C ASP A 55 3.63 -11.42 -1.96
N LYS A 56 3.77 -10.34 -1.19
CA LYS A 56 4.83 -10.19 -0.18
C LYS A 56 4.61 -11.13 1.00
N MET A 57 3.35 -11.29 1.43
CA MET A 57 2.99 -12.29 2.45
C MET A 57 3.34 -13.71 2.00
N HIS A 58 3.03 -14.10 0.77
CA HIS A 58 3.40 -15.41 0.22
C HIS A 58 4.92 -15.62 0.20
N ARG A 59 5.69 -14.57 -0.10
CA ARG A 59 7.15 -14.62 -0.04
C ARG A 59 7.66 -14.84 1.40
N LEU A 60 7.08 -14.16 2.39
CA LEU A 60 7.37 -14.39 3.81
C LEU A 60 6.99 -15.80 4.26
N GLN A 61 5.84 -16.33 3.82
CA GLN A 61 5.44 -17.71 4.10
C GLN A 61 6.44 -18.72 3.52
N LYS A 62 6.93 -18.49 2.30
CA LYS A 62 7.99 -19.31 1.70
C LYS A 62 9.27 -19.26 2.53
N PHE A 63 9.69 -18.07 2.95
CA PHE A 63 10.87 -17.93 3.81
C PHE A 63 10.69 -18.65 5.16
N ALA A 64 9.53 -18.50 5.81
CA ALA A 64 9.24 -19.17 7.07
C ALA A 64 9.31 -20.71 6.96
N ARG A 65 8.96 -21.27 5.79
CA ARG A 65 9.03 -22.72 5.53
C ARG A 65 10.42 -23.22 5.19
N VAL A 66 11.20 -22.45 4.42
CA VAL A 66 12.45 -22.94 3.77
C VAL A 66 13.71 -22.30 4.36
N GLY A 67 13.58 -21.20 5.10
CA GLY A 67 14.68 -20.45 5.74
C GLY A 67 15.54 -19.63 4.77
N LYS A 68 15.21 -19.57 3.48
CA LYS A 68 15.98 -18.82 2.48
C LYS A 68 15.13 -18.29 1.32
N LEU A 69 15.59 -17.19 0.72
CA LEU A 69 15.04 -16.57 -0.49
C LEU A 69 16.19 -16.43 -1.50
N ALA A 70 15.88 -16.55 -2.81
CA ALA A 70 16.91 -16.58 -3.85
C ALA A 70 17.36 -15.20 -4.34
N ASN A 71 16.43 -14.24 -4.42
CA ASN A 71 16.63 -13.03 -5.25
C ASN A 71 16.48 -11.69 -4.51
N GLU A 72 15.92 -11.69 -3.30
CA GLU A 72 15.60 -10.46 -2.56
C GLU A 72 15.76 -10.75 -1.06
N ALA A 73 15.98 -9.73 -0.23
CA ALA A 73 16.13 -9.90 1.23
C ALA A 73 14.75 -10.04 1.90
N VAL A 74 14.67 -10.79 3.01
CA VAL A 74 13.37 -11.04 3.68
C VAL A 74 12.80 -9.74 4.26
N GLU A 75 13.68 -8.85 4.71
CA GLU A 75 13.35 -7.54 5.25
C GLU A 75 12.63 -6.66 4.21
N ASP A 76 12.94 -6.80 2.93
CA ASP A 76 12.25 -6.07 1.85
C ASP A 76 10.79 -6.48 1.75
N SER A 77 10.46 -7.77 1.97
CA SER A 77 9.05 -8.20 2.01
C SER A 77 8.30 -7.61 3.19
N PHE A 78 8.92 -7.51 4.36
CA PHE A 78 8.31 -6.87 5.53
C PHE A 78 8.05 -5.38 5.29
N ARG A 79 9.02 -4.68 4.70
CA ARG A 79 8.89 -3.26 4.39
C ARG A 79 7.84 -3.01 3.31
N ASP A 80 7.87 -3.77 2.21
CA ASP A 80 6.88 -3.68 1.14
C ASP A 80 5.46 -3.97 1.65
N LEU A 81 5.30 -4.99 2.50
CA LEU A 81 4.02 -5.30 3.12
C LEU A 81 3.49 -4.11 3.92
N ALA A 82 4.34 -3.47 4.73
CA ALA A 82 3.95 -2.28 5.49
C ALA A 82 3.57 -1.10 4.57
N VAL A 83 4.37 -0.85 3.53
CA VAL A 83 4.09 0.22 2.55
C VAL A 83 2.76 -0.03 1.84
N TYR A 84 2.52 -1.25 1.32
CA TYR A 84 1.26 -1.55 0.64
C TYR A 84 0.05 -1.49 1.58
N ALA A 85 0.21 -1.83 2.85
CA ALA A 85 -0.86 -1.66 3.83
C ALA A 85 -1.22 -0.18 4.03
N ILE A 86 -0.21 0.71 4.13
CA ILE A 86 -0.41 2.16 4.24
C ILE A 86 -1.05 2.72 2.97
N ILE A 87 -0.54 2.36 1.79
CA ILE A 87 -1.13 2.76 0.51
C ILE A 87 -2.60 2.34 0.46
N SER A 88 -2.90 1.07 0.74
CA SER A 88 -4.27 0.55 0.69
C SER A 88 -5.20 1.29 1.66
N LEU A 89 -4.72 1.65 2.85
CA LEU A 89 -5.50 2.47 3.78
C LEU A 89 -5.85 3.83 3.20
N ILE A 90 -4.86 4.54 2.64
CA ILE A 90 -5.08 5.86 2.01
C ILE A 90 -6.13 5.74 0.90
N LEU A 91 -5.99 4.74 0.02
CA LEU A 91 -6.93 4.54 -1.09
C LEU A 91 -8.33 4.18 -0.62
N TYR A 92 -8.44 3.41 0.45
CA TYR A 92 -9.72 3.07 1.06
C TYR A 92 -10.40 4.31 1.67
N GLU A 93 -9.63 5.17 2.34
CA GLU A 93 -10.15 6.42 2.90
C GLU A 93 -10.69 7.33 1.80
N GLU A 94 -9.96 7.49 0.69
CA GLU A 94 -10.41 8.24 -0.48
C GLU A 94 -11.72 7.68 -1.06
N THR A 95 -11.78 6.38 -1.35
CA THR A 95 -13.01 5.73 -1.85
C THR A 95 -14.20 5.94 -0.91
N ARG A 96 -13.97 5.86 0.41
CA ARG A 96 -15.02 6.08 1.41
C ARG A 96 -15.51 7.52 1.40
N TRP A 97 -14.62 8.50 1.25
CA TRP A 97 -15.00 9.92 1.16
C TRP A 97 -15.85 10.20 -0.08
N GLU A 98 -15.49 9.65 -1.24
CA GLU A 98 -16.26 9.78 -2.48
C GLU A 98 -17.70 9.26 -2.31
N LEU A 99 -17.87 8.09 -1.71
CA LEU A 99 -19.19 7.51 -1.44
C LEU A 99 -20.06 8.39 -0.53
N ILE A 100 -19.46 8.99 0.51
CA ILE A 100 -20.16 9.89 1.43
C ILE A 100 -20.61 11.16 0.71
N THR A 101 -19.76 11.72 -0.16
CA THR A 101 -20.09 12.93 -0.92
C THR A 101 -21.25 12.70 -1.88
N ILE A 102 -21.21 11.60 -2.65
CA ILE A 102 -22.29 11.22 -3.57
C ILE A 102 -23.62 11.01 -2.82
N ALA A 103 -23.58 10.39 -1.64
CA ALA A 103 -24.78 10.16 -0.83
C ALA A 103 -25.41 11.49 -0.35
N LYS A 104 -24.59 12.48 0.03
CA LYS A 104 -25.07 13.80 0.45
C LYS A 104 -25.73 14.57 -0.69
N GLU A 105 -25.12 14.57 -1.87
CA GLU A 105 -25.68 15.24 -3.06
C GLU A 105 -27.07 14.68 -3.41
N LYS A 106 -27.22 13.34 -3.44
CA LYS A 106 -28.51 12.68 -3.71
C LYS A 106 -29.60 12.97 -2.68
N THR A 107 -29.25 13.31 -1.44
CA THR A 107 -30.22 13.61 -0.36
C THR A 107 -30.65 15.08 -0.37
N THR A 108 -29.95 15.94 -1.11
CA THR A 108 -30.24 17.39 -1.16
C THR A 108 -31.16 17.75 -2.34
N ASP A 109 -31.31 16.84 -3.30
CA ASP A 109 -32.17 16.98 -4.48
C ASP A 109 -33.59 16.38 -4.29
N GLU A 110 -33.92 15.88 -3.08
CA GLU A 110 -35.27 15.42 -2.65
C GLU A 110 -35.88 16.37 -1.61
#